data_AF-A0AAD4M1H8-F1
#
_entry.id   AF-A0AAD4M1H8-F1
#
_cell.length_a   1.000
_cell.length_b   1.000
_cell.length_c   1.000
_cell.angle_alpha   90.00
_cell.angle_beta   90.00
_cell.angle_gamma   90.00
#
_symmetry.space_group_name_H-M   'P 1'
#
loop_
_entity.id
_entity.type
_entity.pdbx_description
1 polymer ?
#
loop_
_entity_poly.entity_id
_entity_poly.type
_entity_poly.pdbx_seq_one_letter_code
_entity_poly.pdbx_strand_id
1 'polypeptide(L)'
;MELDQMITSHQRALSWIPRSHPAYTAYIHRLAQSQFKRYELSEQKEDLDKSIVHYTESIFLPPSWGFYLNVVQVFFQLVISLLRRSEEFKQPEDVKCAIEYLRYLRGLPLDTFEVSYKVVTTSLVEALAIQVELEADGTRDIEEMVNLCQGLLTCHSSENDPTDAITALISAILCKFDQRKQVEPLDGVIQCLRDALKICLPGSHDVLLGLAISLAIRYAKNYSNDDYDEAMTLLESVIASSPLGDDPYQFQIRFRHPPRFLRAFGLASIQTQNI
;
A
#
# COMPACT_ATOMS: atom_id res chain seq x y z
N MET A 1 -11.82 8.09 24.20
CA MET A 1 -13.06 8.49 24.91
C MET A 1 -14.31 8.31 24.06
N GLU A 2 -14.45 9.00 22.91
CA GLU A 2 -15.65 8.84 22.06
C GLU A 2 -15.75 7.43 21.43
N LEU A 3 -14.65 6.90 20.87
CA LEU A 3 -14.62 5.54 20.31
C LEU A 3 -14.86 4.46 21.36
N ASP A 4 -14.36 4.62 22.57
CA ASP A 4 -14.59 3.66 23.67
C ASP A 4 -16.07 3.62 24.08
N GLN A 5 -16.72 4.78 24.11
CA GLN A 5 -18.16 4.89 24.36
C GLN A 5 -18.95 4.25 23.21
N MET A 6 -18.56 4.47 21.96
CA MET A 6 -19.17 3.84 20.80
C MET A 6 -19.03 2.31 20.87
N ILE A 7 -17.83 1.77 21.07
CA ILE A 7 -17.59 0.33 21.21
C ILE A 7 -18.44 -0.25 22.35
N THR A 8 -18.44 0.37 23.52
CA THR A 8 -19.24 -0.08 24.68
C THR A 8 -20.73 -0.05 24.38
N SER A 9 -21.22 0.98 23.68
CA SER A 9 -22.63 1.12 23.29
C SER A 9 -23.06 0.03 22.30
N HIS A 10 -22.25 -0.25 21.26
CA HIS A 10 -22.52 -1.32 20.30
C HIS A 10 -22.49 -2.70 20.99
N GLN A 11 -21.50 -2.97 21.85
CA GLN A 11 -21.43 -4.22 22.63
C GLN A 11 -22.66 -4.40 23.53
N ARG A 12 -23.09 -3.33 24.21
CA ARG A 12 -24.31 -3.37 25.03
C ARG A 12 -25.54 -3.66 24.18
N ALA A 13 -25.71 -2.99 23.04
CA ALA A 13 -26.82 -3.26 22.12
C ALA A 13 -26.84 -4.74 21.69
N LEU A 14 -25.68 -5.29 21.34
CA LEU A 14 -25.54 -6.70 20.95
C LEU A 14 -25.85 -7.69 22.08
N SER A 15 -25.70 -7.30 23.35
CA SER A 15 -26.12 -8.17 24.47
C SER A 15 -27.64 -8.28 24.65
N TRP A 16 -28.40 -7.32 24.12
CA TRP A 16 -29.88 -7.30 24.22
C TRP A 16 -30.56 -7.81 22.94
N ILE A 17 -29.85 -7.80 21.81
CA ILE A 17 -30.39 -8.15 20.51
C ILE A 17 -30.00 -9.60 20.16
N PRO A 18 -30.96 -10.53 19.96
CA PRO A 18 -30.66 -11.89 19.52
C PRO A 18 -29.94 -11.91 18.17
N ARG A 19 -29.08 -12.90 17.93
CA ARG A 19 -28.39 -13.09 16.64
C ARG A 19 -29.31 -13.18 15.42
N SER A 20 -30.53 -13.70 15.61
CA SER A 20 -31.54 -13.80 14.56
C SER A 20 -32.22 -12.46 14.23
N HIS A 21 -31.94 -11.40 14.98
CA HIS A 21 -32.60 -10.12 14.80
C HIS A 21 -31.99 -9.35 13.61
N PRO A 22 -32.81 -8.72 12.75
CA PRO A 22 -32.34 -8.01 11.56
C PRO A 22 -31.27 -6.92 11.83
N ALA A 23 -31.39 -6.20 12.93
CA ALA A 23 -30.40 -5.16 13.27
C ALA A 23 -29.04 -5.72 13.74
N TYR A 24 -28.93 -7.00 14.08
CA TYR A 24 -27.71 -7.58 14.68
C TYR A 24 -26.50 -7.39 13.76
N THR A 25 -26.64 -7.72 12.47
CA THR A 25 -25.58 -7.57 11.46
C THR A 25 -25.07 -6.13 11.38
N ALA A 26 -25.97 -5.14 11.43
CA ALA A 26 -25.59 -3.73 11.37
C ALA A 26 -24.80 -3.29 12.62
N TYR A 27 -25.17 -3.77 13.81
CA TYR A 27 -24.44 -3.47 15.04
C TYR A 27 -23.06 -4.15 15.07
N ILE A 28 -22.95 -5.39 14.60
CA ILE A 28 -21.66 -6.10 14.48
C ILE A 28 -20.72 -5.37 13.51
N HIS A 29 -21.23 -4.99 12.34
CA HIS A 29 -20.45 -4.21 11.37
C HIS A 29 -19.95 -2.89 11.96
N ARG A 30 -20.80 -2.12 12.65
CA ARG A 30 -20.40 -0.86 13.28
C ARG A 30 -19.42 -1.04 14.43
N LEU A 31 -19.54 -2.15 15.17
CA LEU A 31 -18.57 -2.52 16.20
C LEU A 31 -17.20 -2.79 15.57
N ALA A 32 -17.16 -3.58 14.49
CA ALA A 32 -15.93 -3.85 13.74
C ALA A 32 -15.27 -2.56 13.25
N GLN A 33 -16.05 -1.64 12.65
CA GLN A 33 -15.57 -0.32 12.22
C GLN A 33 -15.00 0.51 13.37
N SER A 34 -15.70 0.54 14.50
CA SER A 34 -15.25 1.32 15.67
C SER A 34 -13.95 0.76 16.26
N GLN A 35 -13.79 -0.56 16.27
CA GLN A 35 -12.58 -1.24 16.72
C GLN A 35 -11.42 -0.99 15.76
N PHE A 36 -11.63 -1.14 14.45
CA PHE A 36 -10.61 -0.84 13.45
C PHE A 36 -10.12 0.62 13.58
N LYS A 37 -11.05 1.58 13.67
CA LYS A 37 -10.71 3.00 13.86
C LYS A 37 -9.99 3.28 15.17
N ARG A 38 -10.28 2.53 16.23
CA ARG A 38 -9.55 2.66 17.50
C ARG A 38 -8.15 2.09 17.38
N TYR A 39 -7.97 0.99 16.67
CA TYR A 39 -6.66 0.45 16.33
C TYR A 39 -5.84 1.49 15.55
N GLU A 40 -6.39 2.13 14.50
CA GLU A 40 -5.68 3.16 13.73
C GLU A 40 -5.16 4.33 14.59
N LEU A 41 -5.80 4.61 15.74
CA LEU A 41 -5.39 5.69 16.65
C LEU A 41 -4.50 5.23 17.81
N SER A 42 -4.48 3.94 18.13
CA SER A 42 -3.86 3.44 19.36
C SER A 42 -2.86 2.30 19.14
N GLU A 43 -2.80 1.77 17.92
CA GLU A 43 -1.97 0.63 17.50
C GLU A 43 -2.21 -0.65 18.34
N GLN A 44 -3.38 -0.74 18.98
CA GLN A 44 -3.76 -1.90 19.77
C GLN A 44 -4.16 -3.07 18.86
N LYS A 45 -3.24 -4.03 18.67
CA LYS A 45 -3.47 -5.26 17.89
C LYS A 45 -4.78 -5.97 18.24
N GLU A 46 -5.13 -6.02 19.52
CA GLU A 46 -6.33 -6.68 20.02
C GLU A 46 -7.62 -6.13 19.36
N ASP A 47 -7.66 -4.84 19.05
CA ASP A 47 -8.80 -4.23 18.36
C ASP A 47 -8.85 -4.58 16.88
N LEU A 48 -7.70 -4.67 16.23
CA LEU A 48 -7.60 -5.15 14.86
C LEU A 48 -8.02 -6.62 14.75
N ASP A 49 -7.58 -7.46 15.68
CA ASP A 49 -7.98 -8.87 15.72
C ASP A 49 -9.51 -8.99 15.91
N LYS A 50 -10.09 -8.17 16.79
CA LYS A 50 -11.54 -8.13 17.00
C LYS A 50 -12.30 -7.58 15.79
N SER A 51 -11.79 -6.56 15.11
CA SER A 51 -12.45 -6.01 13.92
C SER A 51 -12.51 -7.05 12.81
N ILE A 52 -11.43 -7.81 12.59
CA ILE A 52 -11.38 -8.90 11.60
C ILE A 52 -12.44 -9.96 11.92
N VAL A 53 -12.54 -10.40 13.18
CA VAL A 53 -13.55 -11.38 13.62
C VAL A 53 -14.96 -10.85 13.37
N HIS A 54 -15.26 -9.61 13.77
CA HIS A 54 -16.61 -9.04 13.62
C HIS A 54 -16.97 -8.72 12.16
N TYR A 55 -16.03 -8.26 11.33
CA TYR A 55 -16.27 -8.11 9.89
C TYR A 55 -16.57 -9.47 9.24
N THR A 56 -15.79 -10.50 9.59
CA THR A 56 -16.02 -11.87 9.14
C THR A 56 -17.41 -12.36 9.55
N GLU A 57 -17.79 -12.19 10.82
CA GLU A 57 -19.13 -12.54 11.32
C GLU A 57 -20.22 -11.80 10.54
N SER A 58 -20.04 -10.50 10.29
CA SER A 58 -21.01 -9.69 9.55
C SER A 58 -21.29 -10.18 8.13
N ILE A 59 -20.32 -10.79 7.46
CA ILE A 59 -20.46 -11.32 6.09
C ILE A 59 -21.30 -12.61 6.09
N PHE A 60 -21.18 -13.44 7.13
CA PHE A 60 -21.89 -14.72 7.23
C PHE A 60 -23.29 -14.61 7.83
N LEU A 61 -23.65 -13.44 8.37
CA LEU A 61 -24.99 -13.20 8.90
C LEU A 61 -25.98 -12.88 7.77
N PRO A 62 -27.26 -13.30 7.88
CA PRO A 62 -28.27 -12.99 6.88
C PRO A 62 -28.42 -11.48 6.67
N PRO A 63 -28.55 -11.01 5.41
CA PRO A 63 -28.89 -9.62 5.12
C PRO A 63 -30.24 -9.29 5.77
N SER A 64 -30.32 -8.16 6.45
CA SER A 64 -31.56 -7.77 7.10
C SER A 64 -32.49 -7.01 6.17
N TRP A 65 -33.75 -7.43 6.17
CA TRP A 65 -34.83 -6.66 5.55
C TRP A 65 -34.92 -5.29 6.23
N GLY A 66 -34.62 -4.22 5.48
CA GLY A 66 -34.73 -2.83 5.94
C GLY A 66 -33.42 -2.14 6.32
N PHE A 67 -32.30 -2.86 6.42
CA PHE A 67 -30.96 -2.27 6.52
C PHE A 67 -30.13 -2.76 5.35
N TYR A 68 -29.99 -1.93 4.31
CA TYR A 68 -29.18 -2.26 3.14
C TYR A 68 -27.70 -2.25 3.54
N LEU A 69 -27.20 -3.38 4.06
CA LEU A 69 -25.78 -3.56 4.31
C LEU A 69 -25.12 -3.90 2.98
N ASN A 70 -24.20 -3.04 2.56
CA ASN A 70 -23.41 -3.28 1.39
C ASN A 70 -22.32 -4.32 1.71
N VAL A 71 -22.61 -5.60 1.44
CA VAL A 71 -21.70 -6.72 1.74
C VAL A 71 -20.34 -6.54 1.06
N VAL A 72 -20.29 -5.92 -0.13
CA VAL A 72 -19.04 -5.62 -0.84
C VAL A 72 -18.20 -4.62 -0.04
N GLN A 73 -18.82 -3.59 0.55
CA GLN A 73 -18.13 -2.65 1.42
C GLN A 73 -17.62 -3.32 2.70
N VAL A 74 -18.43 -4.15 3.36
CA VAL A 74 -17.99 -4.91 4.55
C VAL A 74 -16.82 -5.82 4.22
N PHE A 75 -16.90 -6.51 3.09
CA PHE A 75 -15.83 -7.37 2.59
C PHE A 75 -14.56 -6.58 2.32
N PHE A 76 -14.66 -5.42 1.67
CA PHE A 76 -13.52 -4.53 1.47
C PHE A 76 -12.89 -4.08 2.80
N GLN A 77 -13.69 -3.74 3.82
CA GLN A 77 -13.16 -3.37 5.15
C GLN A 77 -12.47 -4.53 5.87
N LEU A 78 -12.95 -5.76 5.69
CA LEU A 78 -12.26 -6.96 6.18
C LEU A 78 -10.88 -7.08 5.53
N VAL A 79 -10.81 -6.93 4.20
CA VAL A 79 -9.54 -7.00 3.46
C VAL A 79 -8.57 -5.94 3.97
N ILE A 80 -8.99 -4.69 4.14
CA ILE A 80 -8.12 -3.63 4.67
C ILE A 80 -7.63 -3.97 6.08
N SER A 81 -8.48 -4.56 6.92
CA SER A 81 -8.07 -5.00 8.27
C SER A 81 -7.01 -6.12 8.21
N LEU A 82 -7.18 -7.11 7.34
CA LEU A 82 -6.19 -8.17 7.10
C LEU A 82 -4.87 -7.59 6.58
N LEU A 83 -4.94 -6.64 5.64
CA LEU A 83 -3.79 -5.97 5.06
C LEU A 83 -2.97 -5.24 6.12
N ARG A 84 -3.61 -4.43 6.96
CA ARG A 84 -2.95 -3.73 8.08
C ARG A 84 -2.32 -4.70 9.07
N ARG A 85 -3.02 -5.80 9.39
CA ARG A 85 -2.47 -6.81 10.31
C ARG A 85 -1.23 -7.48 9.74
N SER A 86 -1.22 -7.78 8.44
CA SER A 86 -0.05 -8.31 7.76
C SER A 86 1.11 -7.33 7.73
N GLU A 87 0.84 -6.06 7.41
CA GLU A 87 1.85 -5.00 7.31
C GLU A 87 2.61 -4.81 8.63
N GLU A 88 1.86 -4.64 9.72
CA GLU A 88 2.43 -4.32 11.04
C GLU A 88 2.94 -5.56 11.79
N PHE A 89 2.19 -6.67 11.74
CA PHE A 89 2.48 -7.87 12.53
C PHE A 89 3.03 -9.03 11.72
N LYS A 90 3.40 -8.78 10.45
CA LYS A 90 4.09 -9.72 9.54
C LYS A 90 3.37 -11.08 9.46
N GLN A 91 2.07 -11.05 9.16
CA GLN A 91 1.21 -12.22 9.02
C GLN A 91 1.05 -12.62 7.54
N PRO A 92 1.85 -13.56 7.00
CA PRO A 92 1.87 -13.85 5.57
C PRO A 92 0.56 -14.48 5.05
N GLU A 93 -0.19 -15.19 5.89
CA GLU A 93 -1.49 -15.74 5.52
C GLU A 93 -2.54 -14.65 5.27
N ASP A 94 -2.48 -13.54 6.03
CA ASP A 94 -3.42 -12.44 5.90
C ASP A 94 -3.25 -11.70 4.57
N VAL A 95 -2.00 -11.41 4.17
CA VAL A 95 -1.76 -10.76 2.86
C VAL A 95 -2.15 -11.66 1.69
N LYS A 96 -1.93 -12.98 1.79
CA LYS A 96 -2.37 -13.94 0.77
C LYS A 96 -3.88 -13.91 0.60
N CYS A 97 -4.61 -13.95 1.71
CA CYS A 97 -6.07 -13.83 1.69
C CYS A 97 -6.52 -12.48 1.13
N ALA A 98 -5.88 -11.38 1.55
CA ALA A 98 -6.19 -10.04 1.06
C ALA A 98 -6.02 -9.93 -0.45
N ILE A 99 -4.95 -10.48 -1.02
CA ILE A 99 -4.69 -10.49 -2.46
C ILE A 99 -5.76 -11.25 -3.23
N GLU A 100 -6.12 -12.47 -2.78
CA GLU A 100 -7.19 -13.25 -3.40
C GLU A 100 -8.52 -12.48 -3.41
N TYR A 101 -8.85 -11.85 -2.29
CA TYR A 101 -10.08 -11.09 -2.14
C TYR A 101 -10.09 -9.79 -2.94
N LEU A 102 -8.96 -9.08 -3.03
CA LEU A 102 -8.84 -7.87 -3.84
C LEU A 102 -8.92 -8.18 -5.33
N ARG A 103 -8.32 -9.29 -5.78
CA ARG A 103 -8.48 -9.79 -7.16
C ARG A 103 -9.95 -10.11 -7.46
N TYR A 104 -10.64 -10.77 -6.53
CA TYR A 104 -12.08 -11.05 -6.65
C TYR A 104 -12.91 -9.76 -6.73
N LEU A 105 -12.71 -8.82 -5.79
CA LEU A 105 -13.42 -7.54 -5.74
C LEU A 105 -13.22 -6.74 -7.03
N ARG A 106 -11.99 -6.69 -7.55
CA ARG A 106 -11.66 -5.98 -8.79
C ARG A 106 -12.41 -6.53 -10.01
N GLY A 107 -12.84 -7.79 -9.97
CA GLY A 107 -13.64 -8.41 -11.03
C GLY A 107 -15.15 -8.08 -10.97
N LEU A 108 -15.62 -7.38 -9.94
CA LEU A 108 -17.03 -7.04 -9.76
C LEU A 108 -17.38 -5.68 -10.40
N PRO A 109 -18.66 -5.42 -10.72
CA PRO A 109 -19.13 -4.10 -11.13
C PRO A 109 -19.20 -3.14 -9.93
N LEU A 110 -18.03 -2.71 -9.44
CA LEU A 110 -17.86 -1.99 -8.17
C LEU A 110 -18.65 -0.67 -8.05
N ASP A 111 -18.91 0.02 -9.17
CA ASP A 111 -19.72 1.25 -9.22
C ASP A 111 -21.14 1.05 -8.66
N THR A 112 -21.68 -0.16 -8.79
CA THR A 112 -23.01 -0.52 -8.25
C THR A 112 -23.02 -0.67 -6.73
N PHE A 113 -21.84 -0.71 -6.11
CA PHE A 113 -21.63 -0.91 -4.69
C PHE A 113 -20.92 0.26 -4.02
N GLU A 114 -20.83 1.44 -4.65
CA GLU A 114 -20.15 2.61 -4.08
C GLU A 114 -18.70 2.33 -3.62
N VAL A 115 -18.06 1.30 -4.21
CA VAL A 115 -16.66 0.97 -3.98
C VAL A 115 -15.87 1.40 -5.20
N SER A 116 -14.80 2.15 -5.01
CA SER A 116 -13.99 2.63 -6.13
C SER A 116 -13.09 1.52 -6.66
N TYR A 117 -13.19 1.24 -7.97
CA TYR A 117 -12.26 0.35 -8.66
C TYR A 117 -10.79 0.77 -8.50
N LYS A 118 -10.52 2.08 -8.48
CA LYS A 118 -9.17 2.63 -8.26
C LYS A 118 -8.69 2.26 -6.86
N VAL A 119 -9.51 2.46 -5.83
CA VAL A 119 -9.15 2.13 -4.43
C VAL A 119 -8.85 0.64 -4.26
N VAL A 120 -9.69 -0.25 -4.81
CA VAL A 120 -9.45 -1.69 -4.78
C VAL A 120 -8.15 -2.07 -5.50
N THR A 121 -7.88 -1.43 -6.64
CA THR A 121 -6.64 -1.67 -7.40
C THR A 121 -5.41 -1.17 -6.64
N THR A 122 -5.45 0.01 -6.01
CA THR A 122 -4.36 0.53 -5.17
C THR A 122 -4.09 -0.40 -3.99
N SER A 123 -5.13 -0.84 -3.27
CA SER A 123 -4.97 -1.79 -2.17
C SER A 123 -4.40 -3.14 -2.61
N LEU A 124 -4.69 -3.58 -3.85
CA LEU A 124 -4.06 -4.79 -4.41
C LEU A 124 -2.56 -4.60 -4.63
N VAL A 125 -2.15 -3.43 -5.14
CA VAL A 125 -0.72 -3.10 -5.30
C VAL A 125 -0.02 -3.03 -3.94
N GLU A 126 -0.65 -2.43 -2.92
CA GLU A 126 -0.12 -2.41 -1.55
C GLU A 126 0.04 -3.83 -0.97
N ALA A 127 -0.95 -4.69 -1.17
CA ALA A 127 -0.90 -6.07 -0.71
C ALA A 127 0.22 -6.87 -1.39
N LEU A 128 0.39 -6.70 -2.71
CA LEU A 128 1.50 -7.31 -3.44
C LEU A 128 2.85 -6.78 -2.93
N ALA A 129 2.98 -5.48 -2.62
CA ALA A 129 4.19 -4.92 -2.05
C ALA A 129 4.56 -5.55 -0.70
N ILE A 130 3.57 -5.76 0.18
CA ILE A 130 3.75 -6.44 1.47
C ILE A 130 4.16 -7.91 1.26
N GLN A 131 3.54 -8.62 0.30
CA GLN A 131 3.94 -9.99 -0.01
C GLN A 131 5.39 -10.06 -0.54
N VAL A 132 5.80 -9.11 -1.39
CA VAL A 132 7.18 -8.99 -1.89
C VAL A 132 8.18 -8.79 -0.76
N GLU A 133 7.82 -8.03 0.29
CA GLU A 133 8.64 -7.85 1.49
C GLU A 133 8.80 -9.16 2.27
N LEU A 134 7.71 -9.92 2.41
CA LEU A 134 7.64 -11.15 3.21
C LEU A 134 8.25 -12.37 2.50
N GLU A 135 8.16 -12.47 1.16
CA GLU A 135 8.55 -13.65 0.39
C GLU A 135 9.91 -13.53 -0.31
N ALA A 136 10.52 -14.69 -0.58
CA ALA A 136 11.82 -14.76 -1.25
C ALA A 136 11.73 -14.36 -2.72
N ASP A 137 10.83 -15.00 -3.46
CA ASP A 137 10.48 -14.66 -4.83
C ASP A 137 9.36 -13.61 -4.81
N GLY A 138 9.45 -12.61 -5.68
CA GLY A 138 8.42 -11.56 -5.82
C GLY A 138 8.32 -11.04 -7.25
N THR A 139 8.93 -11.74 -8.21
CA THR A 139 8.97 -11.30 -9.61
C THR A 139 7.57 -11.20 -10.20
N ARG A 140 6.73 -12.24 -10.00
CA ARG A 140 5.35 -12.24 -10.50
C ARG A 140 4.50 -11.15 -9.87
N ASP A 141 4.69 -10.91 -8.58
CA ASP A 141 3.95 -9.86 -7.86
C ASP A 141 4.35 -8.49 -8.40
N ILE A 142 5.65 -8.23 -8.63
CA ILE A 142 6.13 -6.98 -9.24
C ILE A 142 5.59 -6.82 -10.67
N GLU A 143 5.56 -7.88 -11.48
CA GLU A 143 4.96 -7.84 -12.82
C GLU A 143 3.47 -7.48 -12.77
N GLU A 144 2.72 -8.06 -11.84
CA GLU A 144 1.30 -7.73 -11.64
C GLU A 144 1.14 -6.28 -11.17
N MET A 145 1.95 -5.82 -10.21
CA MET A 145 1.95 -4.43 -9.76
C MET A 145 2.17 -3.45 -10.91
N VAL A 146 3.13 -3.71 -11.80
CA VAL A 146 3.37 -2.89 -12.99
C VAL A 146 2.13 -2.80 -13.87
N ASN A 147 1.48 -3.93 -14.16
CA ASN A 147 0.27 -3.95 -14.99
C ASN A 147 -0.90 -3.18 -14.33
N LEU A 148 -1.06 -3.31 -13.00
CA LEU A 148 -2.09 -2.60 -12.24
C LEU A 148 -1.81 -1.08 -12.23
N CYS A 149 -0.57 -0.67 -11.98
CA CYS A 149 -0.16 0.73 -12.00
C CYS A 149 -0.35 1.37 -13.39
N GLN A 150 0.01 0.67 -14.47
CA GLN A 150 -0.25 1.14 -15.84
C GLN A 150 -1.75 1.27 -16.12
N GLY A 151 -2.56 0.31 -15.68
CA GLY A 151 -4.02 0.41 -15.75
C GLY A 151 -4.57 1.65 -15.04
N LEU A 152 -4.02 2.00 -13.86
CA LEU A 152 -4.40 3.22 -13.14
C LEU A 152 -3.97 4.50 -13.87
N LEU A 153 -2.76 4.53 -14.43
CA LEU A 153 -2.22 5.68 -15.16
C LEU A 153 -3.03 6.00 -16.44
N THR A 154 -3.57 4.98 -17.10
CA THR A 154 -4.44 5.18 -18.29
C THR A 154 -5.87 5.60 -17.95
N CYS A 155 -6.29 5.49 -16.69
CA CYS A 155 -7.64 5.80 -16.25
C CYS A 155 -7.81 7.31 -15.99
N HIS A 156 -8.28 8.06 -17.01
CA HIS A 156 -8.44 9.53 -17.02
C HIS A 156 -9.50 10.13 -16.08
N SER A 157 -9.97 9.41 -15.04
CA SER A 157 -10.88 10.00 -14.06
C SER A 157 -10.12 10.86 -13.05
N SER A 158 -10.60 12.10 -12.82
CA SER A 158 -9.95 13.12 -11.98
C SER A 158 -10.01 12.86 -10.47
N GLU A 159 -10.55 11.72 -10.03
CA GLU A 159 -10.97 11.49 -8.65
C GLU A 159 -9.98 10.72 -7.77
N ASN A 160 -8.76 10.42 -8.22
CA ASN A 160 -7.63 10.09 -7.34
C ASN A 160 -6.33 9.93 -8.15
N ASP A 161 -5.23 10.36 -7.54
CA ASP A 161 -3.85 10.30 -8.06
C ASP A 161 -3.28 8.87 -7.90
N PRO A 162 -2.71 8.24 -8.95
CA PRO A 162 -2.06 6.92 -8.83
C PRO A 162 -0.79 6.90 -7.96
N THR A 163 -0.40 8.03 -7.37
CA THR A 163 0.78 8.19 -6.50
C THR A 163 0.90 7.11 -5.43
N ASP A 164 -0.19 6.71 -4.75
CA ASP A 164 -0.11 5.68 -3.69
C ASP A 164 0.30 4.32 -4.24
N ALA A 165 -0.30 3.89 -5.36
CA ALA A 165 0.04 2.63 -6.02
C ALA A 165 1.47 2.65 -6.57
N ILE A 166 1.90 3.78 -7.14
CA ILE A 166 3.28 3.96 -7.60
C ILE A 166 4.27 3.91 -6.43
N THR A 167 3.95 4.53 -5.30
CA THR A 167 4.77 4.50 -4.08
C THR A 167 4.91 3.09 -3.52
N ALA A 168 3.84 2.30 -3.54
CA ALA A 168 3.87 0.89 -3.15
C ALA A 168 4.77 0.06 -4.09
N LEU A 169 4.71 0.29 -5.41
CA LEU A 169 5.63 -0.33 -6.38
C LEU A 169 7.09 0.03 -6.11
N ILE A 170 7.39 1.31 -5.86
CA ILE A 170 8.74 1.76 -5.52
C ILE A 170 9.25 1.09 -4.25
N SER A 171 8.40 1.00 -3.22
CA SER A 171 8.72 0.35 -1.95
C SER A 171 9.07 -1.14 -2.13
N ALA A 172 8.32 -1.85 -2.98
CA ALA A 172 8.59 -3.25 -3.32
C ALA A 172 9.97 -3.44 -4.00
N ILE A 173 10.32 -2.56 -4.94
CA ILE A 173 11.61 -2.58 -5.64
C ILE A 173 12.76 -2.30 -4.67
N LEU A 174 12.61 -1.27 -3.84
CA LEU A 174 13.60 -0.92 -2.81
C LEU A 174 13.84 -2.06 -1.83
N CYS A 175 12.76 -2.71 -1.39
CA CYS A 175 12.86 -3.86 -0.48
C CYS A 175 13.68 -5.00 -1.09
N LYS A 176 13.40 -5.39 -2.35
CA LYS A 176 14.16 -6.45 -3.03
C LYS A 176 15.62 -6.05 -3.25
N PHE A 177 15.87 -4.78 -3.58
CA PHE A 177 17.22 -4.26 -3.71
C PHE A 177 18.01 -4.36 -2.39
N ASP A 178 17.42 -3.93 -1.27
CA ASP A 178 18.06 -4.02 0.05
C ASP A 178 18.32 -5.46 0.48
N GLN A 179 17.43 -6.38 0.11
CA GLN A 179 17.59 -7.82 0.31
C GLN A 179 18.63 -8.45 -0.64
N ARG A 180 19.24 -7.68 -1.56
CA ARG A 180 20.15 -8.13 -2.63
C ARG A 180 19.56 -9.23 -3.51
N LYS A 181 18.24 -9.25 -3.64
CA LYS A 181 17.52 -10.19 -4.50
C LYS A 181 17.36 -9.59 -5.88
N GLN A 182 17.30 -10.45 -6.89
CA GLN A 182 17.09 -9.99 -8.26
C GLN A 182 15.69 -9.37 -8.38
N VAL A 183 15.64 -8.16 -8.95
CA VAL A 183 14.41 -7.52 -9.40
C VAL A 183 14.37 -7.79 -10.90
N GLU A 184 13.55 -8.74 -11.31
CA GLU A 184 13.22 -8.97 -12.72
C GLU A 184 11.71 -9.04 -12.84
N PRO A 185 11.10 -8.43 -13.88
CA PRO A 185 11.69 -7.64 -14.95
C PRO A 185 11.73 -6.12 -14.66
N LEU A 186 12.89 -5.48 -14.88
CA LEU A 186 13.09 -4.03 -14.66
C LEU A 186 12.55 -3.15 -15.77
N ASP A 187 12.43 -3.64 -17.01
CA ASP A 187 12.03 -2.81 -18.15
C ASP A 187 10.59 -2.30 -18.00
N GLY A 188 9.68 -3.17 -17.54
CA GLY A 188 8.30 -2.81 -17.26
C GLY A 188 8.19 -1.80 -16.12
N VAL A 189 8.99 -1.97 -15.06
CA VAL A 189 9.09 -1.03 -13.94
C VAL A 189 9.56 0.34 -14.40
N ILE A 190 10.68 0.41 -15.12
CA ILE A 190 11.26 1.66 -15.62
C ILE A 190 10.27 2.39 -16.51
N GLN A 191 9.60 1.68 -17.43
CA GLN A 191 8.61 2.27 -18.31
C GLN A 191 7.41 2.80 -17.50
N CYS A 192 6.91 2.03 -16.54
CA CYS A 192 5.82 2.45 -15.66
C CYS A 192 6.17 3.72 -14.87
N LEU A 193 7.37 3.82 -14.31
CA LEU A 193 7.83 4.99 -13.56
C LEU A 193 8.03 6.22 -14.46
N ARG A 194 8.53 6.03 -15.68
CA ARG A 194 8.62 7.11 -16.69
C ARG A 194 7.24 7.64 -17.07
N ASP A 195 6.26 6.76 -17.22
CA ASP A 195 4.89 7.17 -17.53
C ASP A 195 4.21 7.84 -16.34
N ALA A 196 4.49 7.38 -15.11
CA ALA A 196 4.08 8.06 -13.89
C ALA A 196 4.65 9.48 -13.80
N LEU A 197 5.93 9.71 -14.13
CA LEU A 197 6.53 11.06 -14.14
C LEU A 197 5.86 12.05 -15.11
N LYS A 198 5.23 11.55 -16.18
CA LYS A 198 4.50 12.41 -17.13
C LYS A 198 3.11 12.80 -16.63
N ILE A 199 2.52 11.98 -15.76
CA ILE A 199 1.11 12.05 -15.35
C ILE A 199 0.98 12.60 -13.93
N CYS A 200 1.73 12.05 -12.98
CA CYS A 200 1.86 12.58 -11.63
C CYS A 200 2.61 13.91 -11.69
N LEU A 201 2.34 14.84 -10.75
CA LEU A 201 2.98 16.17 -10.79
C LEU A 201 4.51 16.02 -10.95
N PRO A 202 5.14 16.78 -11.87
CA PRO A 202 6.58 16.81 -12.03
C PRO A 202 7.19 17.35 -10.72
N GLY A 203 7.74 16.45 -9.89
CA GLY A 203 8.27 16.80 -8.57
C GLY A 203 8.08 15.76 -7.47
N SER A 204 7.41 14.61 -7.71
CA SER A 204 7.42 13.54 -6.70
C SER A 204 8.82 12.93 -6.60
N HIS A 205 9.57 13.33 -5.55
CA HIS A 205 10.91 12.80 -5.26
C HIS A 205 10.93 11.28 -5.18
N ASP A 206 9.83 10.68 -4.71
CA ASP A 206 9.69 9.22 -4.60
C ASP A 206 9.77 8.56 -5.99
N VAL A 207 9.07 9.10 -6.99
CA VAL A 207 9.06 8.56 -8.36
C VAL A 207 10.41 8.74 -9.04
N LEU A 208 11.04 9.90 -8.88
CA LEU A 208 12.39 10.17 -9.41
C LEU A 208 13.42 9.22 -8.80
N LEU A 209 13.37 9.01 -7.48
CA LEU A 209 14.27 8.12 -6.77
C LEU A 209 14.05 6.66 -7.18
N GLY A 210 12.79 6.22 -7.28
CA GLY A 210 12.44 4.88 -7.74
C GLY A 210 12.93 4.59 -9.16
N LEU A 211 12.82 5.57 -10.07
CA LEU A 211 13.31 5.44 -11.43
C LEU A 211 14.84 5.37 -11.47
N ALA A 212 15.52 6.28 -10.78
CA ALA A 212 16.98 6.29 -10.71
C ALA A 212 17.54 4.96 -10.17
N ILE A 213 16.92 4.39 -9.13
CA ILE A 213 17.33 3.10 -8.56
C ILE A 213 17.07 1.97 -9.54
N SER A 214 15.91 1.94 -10.20
CA SER A 214 15.59 0.91 -11.19
C SER A 214 16.58 0.92 -12.36
N LEU A 215 16.95 2.11 -12.85
CA LEU A 215 17.99 2.30 -13.87
C LEU A 215 19.37 1.87 -13.38
N ALA A 216 19.75 2.23 -12.15
CA ALA A 216 21.03 1.83 -11.57
C ALA A 216 21.15 0.30 -11.39
N ILE A 217 20.06 -0.39 -11.02
CA ILE A 217 20.01 -1.86 -10.96
C ILE A 217 20.20 -2.44 -12.36
N ARG A 218 19.54 -1.89 -13.39
CA ARG A 218 19.68 -2.35 -14.77
C ARG A 218 21.09 -2.09 -15.32
N TYR A 219 21.69 -0.94 -15.01
CA TYR A 219 23.08 -0.62 -15.32
C TYR A 219 24.05 -1.64 -14.71
N ALA A 220 23.91 -1.94 -13.42
CA ALA A 220 24.78 -2.90 -12.73
C ALA A 220 24.78 -4.30 -13.38
N LYS A 221 23.71 -4.64 -14.11
CA LYS A 221 23.56 -5.91 -14.84
C LYS A 221 24.08 -5.83 -16.27
N ASN A 222 23.73 -4.78 -17.00
CA ASN A 222 23.94 -4.71 -18.46
C ASN A 222 25.08 -3.78 -18.88
N TYR A 223 25.65 -3.00 -17.94
CA TYR A 223 26.66 -1.96 -18.18
C TYR A 223 26.25 -0.94 -19.25
N SER A 224 24.96 -0.59 -19.30
CA SER A 224 24.41 0.42 -20.22
C SER A 224 24.70 1.82 -19.72
N ASN A 225 25.64 2.53 -20.36
CA ASN A 225 25.99 3.90 -19.95
C ASN A 225 24.79 4.87 -19.99
N ASP A 226 23.83 4.65 -20.89
CA ASP A 226 22.62 5.47 -20.98
C ASP A 226 21.79 5.40 -19.68
N ASP A 227 21.70 4.21 -19.06
CA ASP A 227 20.98 4.03 -17.80
C ASP A 227 21.70 4.71 -16.63
N TYR A 228 23.04 4.70 -16.66
CA TYR A 228 23.86 5.36 -15.64
C TYR A 228 23.72 6.88 -15.73
N ASP A 229 23.85 7.44 -16.93
CA ASP A 229 23.75 8.89 -17.14
C ASP A 229 22.34 9.39 -16.77
N GLU A 230 21.28 8.68 -17.19
CA GLU A 230 19.90 9.02 -16.80
C GLU A 230 19.71 8.93 -15.28
N ALA A 231 20.16 7.85 -14.63
CA ALA A 231 20.06 7.72 -13.18
C ALA A 231 20.77 8.87 -12.44
N MET A 232 21.95 9.28 -12.91
CA MET A 232 22.70 10.38 -12.29
C MET A 232 21.96 11.72 -12.43
N THR A 233 21.45 12.04 -13.62
CA THR A 233 20.69 13.28 -13.83
C THR A 233 19.43 13.36 -12.96
N LEU A 234 18.73 12.23 -12.79
CA LEU A 234 17.55 12.14 -11.92
C LEU A 234 17.93 12.37 -10.45
N LEU A 235 19.02 11.76 -9.96
CA LEU A 235 19.50 11.95 -8.58
C LEU A 235 19.93 13.40 -8.32
N GLU A 236 20.65 14.01 -9.26
CA GLU A 236 21.04 15.42 -9.18
C GLU A 236 19.81 16.34 -9.12
N SER A 237 18.76 16.03 -9.89
CA SER A 237 17.52 16.79 -9.85
C SER A 237 16.84 16.72 -8.48
N VAL A 238 16.85 15.55 -7.81
CA VAL A 238 16.31 15.37 -6.45
C VAL A 238 17.11 16.15 -5.41
N ILE A 239 18.44 16.17 -5.54
CA ILE A 239 19.32 16.93 -4.65
C ILE A 239 19.13 18.44 -4.84
N ALA A 240 19.05 18.92 -6.08
CA ALA A 240 18.89 20.34 -6.40
C ALA A 240 17.51 20.89 -6.01
N SER A 241 16.48 20.04 -5.95
CA SER A 241 15.14 20.42 -5.56
C SER A 241 14.87 20.28 -4.05
N SER A 242 15.76 19.65 -3.30
CA SER A 242 15.70 19.62 -1.83
C SER A 242 16.22 20.96 -1.28
N PRO A 243 15.39 21.81 -0.64
CA PRO A 243 15.90 23.00 0.01
C PRO A 243 16.84 22.58 1.15
N LEU A 244 18.06 23.09 1.15
CA LEU A 244 18.99 23.02 2.29
C LEU A 244 18.25 23.49 3.56
N GLY A 245 17.70 22.55 4.32
CA GLY A 245 16.82 22.84 5.45
C GLY A 245 15.91 21.68 5.87
N ASP A 246 15.55 20.77 4.97
CA ASP A 246 14.84 19.54 5.37
C ASP A 246 15.82 18.46 5.79
N ASP A 247 15.62 18.05 7.04
CA ASP A 247 16.45 17.13 7.78
C ASP A 247 16.64 15.80 7.02
N PRO A 248 17.88 15.31 6.79
CA PRO A 248 18.11 13.96 6.26
C PRO A 248 17.42 12.84 7.08
N TYR A 249 16.91 13.14 8.28
CA TYR A 249 16.03 12.25 9.05
C TYR A 249 14.61 12.10 8.47
N GLN A 250 14.05 13.02 7.67
CA GLN A 250 12.72 12.79 7.05
C GLN A 250 12.74 11.65 6.02
N PHE A 251 13.86 11.47 5.31
CA PHE A 251 14.08 10.29 4.45
C PHE A 251 14.23 8.99 5.25
N GLN A 252 14.68 9.05 6.52
CA GLN A 252 14.78 7.90 7.42
C GLN A 252 13.44 7.52 8.07
N ILE A 253 12.50 8.46 8.17
CA ILE A 253 11.17 8.20 8.75
C ILE A 253 10.25 7.54 7.72
N ARG A 254 10.39 7.89 6.42
CA ARG A 254 9.51 7.39 5.36
C ARG A 254 9.95 6.03 4.77
N PHE A 255 11.24 5.71 4.83
CA PHE A 255 11.77 4.40 4.48
C PHE A 255 12.41 3.79 5.72
N ARG A 256 11.86 2.66 6.21
CA ARG A 256 12.26 1.98 7.46
C ARG A 256 13.76 1.69 7.55
N HIS A 257 14.46 1.70 6.42
CA HIS A 257 15.92 1.73 6.31
C HIS A 257 16.32 2.71 5.18
N PRO A 258 17.26 3.66 5.41
CA PRO A 258 17.80 4.43 4.29
C PRO A 258 18.53 3.47 3.33
N PRO A 259 18.26 3.54 2.01
CA PRO A 259 18.96 2.71 1.05
C PRO A 259 20.46 2.92 1.21
N ARG A 260 21.22 1.83 1.45
CA ARG A 260 22.69 1.86 1.52
C ARG A 260 23.35 2.34 0.20
N PHE A 261 22.53 2.58 -0.83
CA PHE A 261 22.86 3.08 -2.15
C PHE A 261 23.60 4.43 -2.16
N LEU A 262 23.27 5.38 -1.27
CA LEU A 262 24.01 6.65 -1.16
C LEU A 262 25.51 6.45 -0.88
N ARG A 263 25.87 5.32 -0.23
CA ARG A 263 27.27 4.92 -0.04
C ARG A 263 27.85 4.12 -1.22
N ALA A 264 27.03 3.31 -1.89
CA ALA A 264 27.49 2.42 -2.97
C ALA A 264 27.82 3.17 -4.29
N PHE A 265 27.17 4.31 -4.54
CA PHE A 265 27.39 5.16 -5.72
C PHE A 265 28.24 6.41 -5.46
N GLY A 266 28.97 6.45 -4.33
CA GLY A 266 29.95 7.51 -4.07
C GLY A 266 29.40 8.86 -3.64
N LEU A 267 28.14 8.97 -3.21
CA LEU A 267 27.55 10.22 -2.70
C LEU A 267 27.85 10.49 -1.22
N ALA A 268 28.67 9.66 -0.57
CA ALA A 268 29.12 9.85 0.81
C ALA A 268 30.31 10.82 0.98
N SER A 269 30.81 11.44 -0.11
CA SER A 269 31.96 12.35 -0.05
C SER A 269 31.63 13.81 0.31
N ILE A 270 30.37 14.15 0.64
CA ILE A 270 30.03 15.49 1.15
C ILE A 270 30.30 15.62 2.68
N GLN A 271 30.66 14.53 3.38
CA GLN A 271 30.94 14.60 4.83
C GLN A 271 32.39 14.96 5.23
N THR A 272 33.27 15.32 4.30
CA THR A 272 34.63 15.76 4.68
C THR A 272 35.11 16.93 3.84
N GLN A 273 34.52 18.10 4.03
CA GLN A 273 35.21 19.38 3.85
C GLN A 273 34.41 20.50 4.51
N ASN A 274 34.62 20.65 5.82
CA ASN A 274 34.72 21.96 6.46
C ASN A 274 35.55 21.73 7.74
N ILE A 275 36.82 22.14 7.63
CA ILE A 275 37.67 22.50 8.77
C ILE A 275 37.17 23.85 9.28
#